data_AF-A0A7C5D2Z9-F1
#
_entry.id   AF-A0A7C5D2Z9-F1
#
_cell.length_a   1.000
_cell.length_b   1.000
_cell.length_c   1.000
_cell.angle_alpha   90.00
_cell.angle_beta   90.00
_cell.angle_gamma   90.00
#
_symmetry.space_group_name_H-M   'P 1'
#
loop_
_entity.id
_entity.type
_entity.pdbx_description
1 polymer ?
#
loop_
_entity_poly.entity_id
_entity_poly.type
_entity_poly.pdbx_seq_one_letter_code
_entity_poly.pdbx_strand_id
1 'polypeptide(L)'
;MANSLPKFYTKTLDNKMEVVAIPMDNGSGVITTDIYYKVGSRNEIMGKSGIAHMLEHMSFKATKRYKAGEFDRIVKSHGGVNNASTGFDKTHYYIKTASQNLDMTLELFSELMHNLSLKDEEFQKERDVVAEERRWRTDNNPLGYLYFRIFNMQFVYHPYHWLPIGFMEDIQSWTIDDIRDFYHRYYQPENAILIVSGDIKPEHVFKQAEKYFGPIENKHEIPKVTAAEPKNDGAKRAILHKKNNKVDTLAITYAIPNFEDD
;
A
#
# COMPACT_ATOMS: atom_id res chain seq x y z
N MET A 1 -9.55 29.61 16.68
CA MET A 1 -9.47 28.24 17.24
C MET A 1 -8.00 27.89 17.33
N ALA A 2 -7.48 27.57 18.51
CA ALA A 2 -6.10 27.13 18.65
C ALA A 2 -5.94 25.83 17.84
N ASN A 3 -5.07 25.85 16.84
CA ASN A 3 -4.84 24.68 15.98
C ASN A 3 -4.12 23.63 16.84
N SER A 4 -4.86 22.66 17.38
CA SER A 4 -4.35 21.61 18.27
C SER A 4 -3.56 20.52 17.53
N LEU A 5 -3.32 20.71 16.23
CA LEU A 5 -2.55 19.78 15.42
C LEU A 5 -1.05 19.96 15.68
N PRO A 6 -0.30 18.86 15.84
CA PRO A 6 1.15 18.92 15.93
C PRO A 6 1.74 19.66 14.73
N LYS A 7 2.74 20.51 14.99
CA LYS A 7 3.50 21.14 13.92
C LYS A 7 4.27 20.07 13.15
N PHE A 8 4.23 20.14 11.82
CA PHE A 8 5.00 19.27 10.93
C PHE A 8 5.99 20.09 10.10
N TYR A 9 6.99 19.40 9.57
CA TYR A 9 8.03 19.97 8.72
C TYR A 9 8.17 19.10 7.49
N THR A 10 8.34 19.71 6.33
CA THR A 10 8.50 18.99 5.07
C THR A 10 9.83 19.33 4.41
N LYS A 11 10.40 18.35 3.70
CA LYS A 11 11.52 18.53 2.78
C LYS A 11 11.28 17.66 1.56
N THR A 12 11.48 18.21 0.37
CA THR A 12 11.54 17.43 -0.86
C THR A 12 13.00 17.18 -1.19
N LEU A 13 13.38 15.92 -1.41
CA LEU A 13 14.72 15.52 -1.81
C LEU A 13 14.96 15.81 -3.30
N ASP A 14 16.21 15.76 -3.77
CA ASP A 14 16.57 16.03 -5.17
C ASP A 14 15.91 15.04 -6.15
N ASN A 15 15.65 13.81 -5.71
CA ASN A 15 14.90 12.80 -6.46
C ASN A 15 13.37 12.94 -6.34
N LYS A 16 12.89 14.10 -5.90
CA LYS A 16 11.48 14.47 -5.71
C LYS A 16 10.72 13.71 -4.62
N MET A 17 11.40 12.86 -3.84
CA MET A 17 10.76 12.19 -2.72
C MET A 17 10.36 13.20 -1.65
N GLU A 18 9.12 13.10 -1.17
CA GLU A 18 8.61 13.95 -0.11
C GLU A 18 8.92 13.32 1.26
N VAL A 19 9.47 14.12 2.17
CA VAL A 19 9.76 13.71 3.54
C VAL A 19 9.01 14.63 4.50
N VAL A 20 8.22 14.04 5.39
CA VAL A 20 7.44 14.75 6.41
C VAL A 20 7.91 14.32 7.79
N ALA A 21 8.31 15.27 8.62
CA ALA A 21 8.70 15.05 10.01
C ALA A 21 7.67 15.70 10.95
N ILE A 22 7.09 14.90 11.84
CA ILE A 22 6.09 15.33 12.82
C ILE A 22 6.64 15.07 14.23
N PRO A 23 7.42 16.01 14.80
CA PRO A 23 7.96 15.86 16.14
C PRO A 23 6.86 15.90 17.20
N MET A 24 6.96 14.97 18.16
CA MET A 24 6.10 14.88 19.34
C MET A 24 6.98 14.99 20.59
N ASP A 25 6.90 16.13 21.27
CA ASP A 25 7.64 16.36 22.51
C ASP A 25 6.86 15.77 23.70
N ASN A 26 6.88 14.43 23.79
CA ASN A 26 6.19 13.68 24.84
C ASN A 26 7.13 12.79 25.67
N GLY A 27 8.44 12.82 25.41
CA GLY A 27 9.47 12.08 26.13
C GLY A 27 9.33 10.55 26.08
N SER A 28 8.54 10.01 25.15
CA SER A 28 8.28 8.56 25.07
C SER A 28 9.45 7.77 24.47
N GLY A 29 10.34 8.40 23.72
CA GLY A 29 11.37 7.72 22.94
C GLY A 29 10.80 6.80 21.84
N VAL A 30 9.53 6.95 21.47
CA VAL A 30 8.85 6.12 20.46
C VAL A 30 8.69 6.89 19.15
N ILE A 31 8.88 6.20 18.03
CA ILE A 31 8.66 6.71 16.68
C ILE A 31 7.83 5.74 15.84
N THR A 32 7.17 6.28 14.83
CA THR A 32 6.70 5.52 13.67
C THR A 32 7.32 6.12 12.42
N THR A 33 7.88 5.24 11.61
CA THR A 33 8.39 5.54 10.27
C THR A 33 7.42 4.90 9.30
N ASP A 34 6.81 5.71 8.45
CA ASP A 34 5.75 5.35 7.53
C ASP A 34 6.18 5.68 6.11
N ILE A 35 5.96 4.78 5.16
CA ILE A 35 6.14 5.06 3.75
C ILE A 35 4.83 4.81 3.01
N TYR A 36 4.37 5.84 2.32
CA TYR A 36 3.22 5.78 1.45
C TYR A 36 3.68 5.80 0.01
N TYR A 37 3.25 4.81 -0.77
CA TYR A 37 3.32 4.88 -2.23
C TYR A 37 1.97 5.36 -2.74
N LYS A 38 1.97 6.33 -3.67
CA LYS A 38 0.76 6.87 -4.32
C LYS A 38 0.27 5.90 -5.40
N VAL A 39 0.08 4.64 -5.01
CA VAL A 39 -0.37 3.54 -5.85
C VAL A 39 -1.30 2.63 -5.05
N GLY A 40 -2.36 2.16 -5.66
CA GLY A 40 -3.22 1.12 -5.11
C GLY A 40 -3.98 0.42 -6.24
N SER A 41 -5.10 -0.21 -5.91
CA SER A 41 -5.90 -0.92 -6.93
C SER A 41 -6.43 -0.01 -8.04
N ARG A 42 -6.52 1.30 -7.81
CA ARG A 42 -6.94 2.26 -8.83
C ARG A 42 -5.97 2.38 -10.01
N ASN A 43 -4.72 1.99 -9.80
CA ASN A 43 -3.63 2.10 -10.77
C ASN A 43 -3.47 0.81 -11.59
N GLU A 44 -4.31 -0.19 -11.32
CA GLU A 44 -4.34 -1.47 -12.01
C GLU A 44 -5.26 -1.41 -13.24
N ILE A 45 -5.23 -2.49 -14.02
CA ILE A 45 -6.12 -2.68 -15.16
C ILE A 45 -6.87 -4.01 -14.99
N MET A 46 -8.08 -4.08 -15.53
CA MET A 46 -8.87 -5.31 -15.51
C MET A 46 -8.16 -6.42 -16.30
N GLY A 47 -8.16 -7.65 -15.78
CA GLY A 47 -7.34 -8.75 -16.27
C GLY A 47 -5.98 -8.85 -15.55
N LYS A 48 -5.60 -7.82 -14.80
CA LYS A 48 -4.40 -7.75 -13.96
C LYS A 48 -4.69 -7.04 -12.63
N SER A 49 -5.92 -7.13 -12.14
CA SER A 49 -6.29 -6.59 -10.82
C SER A 49 -5.61 -7.37 -9.69
N GLY A 50 -5.35 -6.71 -8.56
CA GLY A 50 -4.76 -7.26 -7.33
C GLY A 50 -3.23 -7.30 -7.27
N ILE A 51 -2.53 -6.79 -8.29
CA ILE A 51 -1.06 -6.71 -8.32
C ILE A 51 -0.51 -5.79 -7.21
N ALA A 52 -1.17 -4.69 -6.90
CA ALA A 52 -0.75 -3.80 -5.83
C ALA A 52 -0.73 -4.52 -4.48
N HIS A 53 -1.77 -5.32 -4.21
CA HIS A 53 -1.86 -6.16 -3.02
C HIS A 53 -0.83 -7.30 -3.04
N MET A 54 -0.60 -7.92 -4.21
CA MET A 54 0.46 -8.92 -4.36
C MET A 54 1.85 -8.36 -4.03
N LEU A 55 2.14 -7.11 -4.42
CA LEU A 55 3.41 -6.47 -4.11
C LEU A 55 3.58 -6.18 -2.63
N GLU A 56 2.50 -5.93 -1.88
CA GLU A 56 2.54 -5.87 -0.42
C GLU A 56 3.15 -7.15 0.17
N HIS A 57 2.64 -8.31 -0.24
CA HIS A 57 3.15 -9.61 0.20
C HIS A 57 4.59 -9.86 -0.24
N MET A 58 4.92 -9.47 -1.48
CA MET A 58 6.27 -9.66 -2.03
C MET A 58 7.31 -8.71 -1.40
N SER A 59 6.88 -7.57 -0.86
CA SER A 59 7.76 -6.57 -0.24
C SER A 59 8.44 -7.06 1.03
N PHE A 60 7.91 -8.10 1.68
CA PHE A 60 8.51 -8.77 2.84
C PHE A 60 9.37 -10.00 2.49
N LYS A 61 9.57 -10.27 1.19
CA LYS A 61 10.44 -11.35 0.70
C LYS A 61 11.89 -10.87 0.59
N ALA A 62 12.71 -11.57 -0.19
CA ALA A 62 14.13 -11.28 -0.26
C ALA A 62 14.42 -9.98 -1.02
N THR A 63 15.37 -9.22 -0.51
CA THR A 63 16.01 -8.10 -1.21
C THR A 63 17.42 -8.51 -1.63
N LYS A 64 18.18 -7.63 -2.27
CA LYS A 64 19.60 -7.89 -2.58
C LYS A 64 20.42 -8.13 -1.32
N ARG A 65 20.10 -7.44 -0.23
CA ARG A 65 20.83 -7.50 1.04
C ARG A 65 20.24 -8.48 2.06
N TYR A 66 18.91 -8.64 2.10
CA TYR A 66 18.23 -9.41 3.14
C TYR A 66 17.51 -10.62 2.57
N LYS A 67 17.56 -11.73 3.31
CA LYS A 67 16.78 -12.93 2.96
C LYS A 67 15.29 -12.72 3.24
N ALA A 68 14.43 -13.54 2.63
CA ALA A 68 13.00 -13.51 2.94
C ALA A 68 12.75 -13.70 4.45
N GLY A 69 11.91 -12.84 5.04
CA GLY A 69 11.62 -12.82 6.48
C GLY A 69 12.73 -12.21 7.37
N GLU A 70 13.88 -11.84 6.82
CA GLU A 70 14.94 -11.19 7.58
C GLU A 70 14.59 -9.74 7.94
N PHE A 71 13.85 -9.04 7.08
CA PHE A 71 13.26 -7.72 7.38
C PHE A 71 12.48 -7.76 8.70
N ASP A 72 11.50 -8.66 8.81
CA ASP A 72 10.68 -8.80 10.02
C ASP A 72 11.51 -9.20 11.24
N ARG A 73 12.52 -10.06 11.03
CA ARG A 73 13.42 -10.49 12.11
C ARG A 73 14.23 -9.32 12.67
N ILE A 74 14.77 -8.45 11.81
CA ILE A 74 15.53 -7.26 12.21
C ILE A 74 14.62 -6.29 12.98
N VAL A 75 13.41 -6.03 12.49
CA VAL A 75 12.46 -5.15 13.18
C VAL A 75 12.12 -5.70 14.56
N LYS A 76 11.76 -6.99 14.65
CA LYS A 76 11.39 -7.64 15.91
C LYS A 76 12.54 -7.73 16.90
N SER A 77 13.78 -7.95 16.44
CA SER A 77 14.96 -8.00 17.33
C SER A 77 15.26 -6.66 18.00
N HIS A 78 14.78 -5.56 17.43
CA HIS A 78 14.88 -4.21 17.99
C HIS A 78 13.59 -3.78 18.73
N GLY A 79 12.72 -4.73 19.07
CA GLY A 79 11.46 -4.47 19.76
C GLY A 79 10.43 -3.71 18.91
N GLY A 80 10.63 -3.68 17.59
CA GLY A 80 9.74 -2.98 16.68
C GLY A 80 8.55 -3.83 16.22
N VAL A 81 7.56 -3.15 15.66
CA VAL A 81 6.41 -3.76 14.98
C VAL A 81 6.32 -3.16 13.59
N ASN A 82 6.26 -4.01 12.57
CA ASN A 82 6.01 -3.61 11.20
C ASN A 82 4.71 -4.21 10.67
N ASN A 83 4.09 -3.52 9.72
CA ASN A 83 2.99 -4.04 8.93
C ASN A 83 2.86 -3.26 7.62
N ALA A 84 1.97 -3.72 6.76
CA ALA A 84 1.56 -2.99 5.56
C ALA A 84 0.05 -3.06 5.36
N SER A 85 -0.42 -2.25 4.41
CA SER A 85 -1.76 -2.34 3.86
C SER A 85 -1.84 -1.71 2.48
N THR A 86 -2.62 -2.32 1.60
CA THR A 86 -2.93 -1.80 0.26
C THR A 86 -4.38 -1.37 0.19
N GLY A 87 -4.59 -0.10 -0.16
CA GLY A 87 -5.91 0.48 -0.41
C GLY A 87 -6.20 0.66 -1.90
N PHE A 88 -7.27 1.40 -2.19
CA PHE A 88 -7.59 1.78 -3.56
C PHE A 88 -6.58 2.79 -4.12
N ASP A 89 -6.18 3.79 -3.33
CA ASP A 89 -5.37 4.91 -3.81
C ASP A 89 -3.91 4.88 -3.38
N LYS A 90 -3.60 4.12 -2.32
CA LYS A 90 -2.27 4.12 -1.69
C LYS A 90 -1.93 2.77 -1.07
N THR A 91 -0.64 2.46 -1.08
CA THR A 91 -0.04 1.36 -0.32
C THR A 91 0.81 1.97 0.80
N HIS A 92 0.64 1.45 2.00
CA HIS A 92 1.23 1.98 3.22
C HIS A 92 2.04 0.89 3.91
N TYR A 93 3.30 1.17 4.20
CA TYR A 93 4.14 0.34 5.05
C TYR A 93 4.59 1.16 6.25
N TYR A 94 4.66 0.56 7.43
CA TYR A 94 5.14 1.25 8.62
C TYR A 94 6.02 0.37 9.51
N ILE A 95 6.90 1.02 10.27
CA ILE A 95 7.65 0.43 11.38
C ILE A 95 7.48 1.34 12.61
N LYS A 96 6.98 0.76 13.70
CA LYS A 96 6.92 1.38 15.03
C LYS A 96 8.06 0.85 15.87
N THR A 97 8.90 1.72 16.43
CA THR A 97 10.06 1.32 17.24
C THR A 97 10.56 2.49 18.11
N ALA A 98 11.65 2.27 18.85
CA ALA A 98 12.32 3.32 19.61
C ALA A 98 13.05 4.32 18.69
N SER A 99 13.11 5.59 19.07
CA SER A 99 13.71 6.69 18.28
C SER A 99 15.16 6.44 17.87
N GLN A 100 15.93 5.76 18.74
CA GLN A 100 17.31 5.34 18.46
C GLN A 100 17.46 4.41 17.25
N ASN A 101 16.37 3.75 16.82
CA ASN A 101 16.37 2.82 15.69
C ASN A 101 15.93 3.49 14.37
N LEU A 102 15.81 4.82 14.33
CA LEU A 102 15.41 5.55 13.11
C LEU A 102 16.23 5.13 11.89
N ASP A 103 17.55 5.11 12.02
CA ASP A 103 18.48 4.75 10.94
C ASP A 103 18.20 3.36 10.37
N MET A 104 17.91 2.40 11.24
CA MET A 104 17.52 1.04 10.85
C MET A 104 16.22 1.05 10.05
N THR A 105 15.22 1.81 10.47
CA THR A 105 13.94 1.87 9.73
C THR A 105 14.11 2.47 8.32
N LEU A 106 14.92 3.52 8.18
CA LEU A 106 15.16 4.18 6.91
C LEU A 106 16.00 3.30 5.97
N GLU A 107 17.00 2.60 6.50
CA GLU A 107 17.77 1.61 5.75
C GLU A 107 16.88 0.50 5.20
N LEU A 108 16.05 -0.10 6.07
CA LEU A 108 15.11 -1.17 5.68
C LEU A 108 14.12 -0.71 4.59
N PHE A 109 13.54 0.48 4.73
CA PHE A 109 12.62 1.00 3.70
C PHE A 109 13.31 1.38 2.40
N SER A 110 14.54 1.89 2.45
CA SER A 110 15.33 2.18 1.23
C SER A 110 15.62 0.90 0.44
N GLU A 111 15.91 -0.20 1.14
CA GLU A 111 16.15 -1.50 0.52
C GLU A 111 14.87 -2.08 -0.09
N LEU A 112 13.72 -1.93 0.58
CA LEU A 112 12.41 -2.32 0.05
C LEU A 112 12.06 -1.51 -1.22
N MET A 113 12.40 -0.22 -1.26
CA MET A 113 12.09 0.64 -2.41
C MET A 113 12.83 0.28 -3.69
N HIS A 114 14.11 -0.12 -3.62
CA HIS A 114 14.94 -0.27 -4.83
C HIS A 114 15.54 -1.66 -5.07
N ASN A 115 15.52 -2.54 -4.07
CA ASN A 115 16.31 -3.78 -4.11
C ASN A 115 15.50 -5.05 -3.87
N LEU A 116 14.17 -5.05 -4.08
CA LEU A 116 13.39 -6.30 -4.05
C LEU A 116 13.85 -7.26 -5.14
N SER A 117 14.09 -8.52 -4.75
CA SER A 117 14.59 -9.55 -5.68
C SER A 117 13.53 -10.08 -6.63
N LEU A 118 12.25 -10.04 -6.23
CA LEU A 118 11.09 -10.51 -7.01
C LEU A 118 11.38 -11.81 -7.79
N LYS A 119 11.73 -12.86 -7.04
CA LYS A 119 12.05 -14.18 -7.60
C LYS A 119 10.76 -14.93 -7.95
N ASP A 120 10.74 -15.56 -9.13
CA ASP A 120 9.56 -16.30 -9.59
C ASP A 120 9.17 -17.43 -8.62
N GLU A 121 10.13 -18.19 -8.11
CA GLU A 121 9.89 -19.26 -7.13
C GLU A 121 9.19 -18.79 -5.84
N GLU A 122 9.49 -17.57 -5.38
CA GLU A 122 8.86 -16.97 -4.21
C GLU A 122 7.46 -16.44 -4.57
N PHE A 123 7.33 -15.84 -5.75
CA PHE A 123 6.06 -15.35 -6.29
C PHE A 123 5.03 -16.46 -6.48
N GLN A 124 5.39 -17.61 -7.04
CA GLN A 124 4.43 -18.71 -7.26
C GLN A 124 3.80 -19.17 -5.94
N LYS A 125 4.62 -19.33 -4.88
CA LYS A 125 4.14 -19.72 -3.55
C LYS A 125 3.25 -18.65 -2.93
N GLU A 126 3.65 -17.39 -3.07
CA GLU A 126 2.90 -16.28 -2.49
C GLU A 126 1.59 -16.01 -3.23
N ARG A 127 1.55 -16.26 -4.54
CA ARG A 127 0.32 -16.22 -5.34
C ARG A 127 -0.72 -17.22 -4.82
N ASP A 128 -0.29 -18.42 -4.42
CA ASP A 128 -1.17 -19.41 -3.79
C ASP A 128 -1.70 -18.90 -2.44
N VAL A 129 -0.86 -18.24 -1.63
CA VAL A 129 -1.27 -17.63 -0.36
C VAL A 129 -2.32 -16.54 -0.59
N VAL A 130 -2.10 -15.65 -1.56
CA VAL A 130 -3.05 -14.57 -1.91
C VAL A 130 -4.35 -15.15 -2.48
N ALA A 131 -4.29 -16.23 -3.26
CA ALA A 131 -5.47 -16.93 -3.73
C ALA A 131 -6.29 -17.52 -2.57
N GLU A 132 -5.64 -18.10 -1.56
CA GLU A 132 -6.33 -18.58 -0.36
C GLU A 132 -6.88 -17.44 0.50
N GLU A 133 -6.19 -16.30 0.59
CA GLU A 133 -6.74 -15.10 1.23
C GLU A 133 -8.01 -14.62 0.51
N ARG A 134 -7.97 -14.55 -0.83
CA ARG A 134 -9.14 -14.21 -1.65
C ARG A 134 -10.31 -15.15 -1.38
N ARG A 135 -10.06 -16.46 -1.34
CA ARG A 135 -11.08 -17.47 -1.01
C ARG A 135 -11.64 -17.25 0.39
N TRP A 136 -10.78 -17.06 1.38
CA TRP A 136 -11.19 -17.01 2.77
C TRP A 136 -11.91 -15.71 3.13
N ARG A 137 -11.35 -14.57 2.73
CA ARG A 137 -11.84 -13.23 3.11
C ARG A 137 -12.92 -12.68 2.19
N THR A 138 -13.00 -13.16 0.95
CA THR A 138 -13.98 -12.66 -0.03
C THR A 138 -14.93 -13.77 -0.47
N ASP A 139 -14.45 -14.83 -1.11
CA ASP A 139 -15.38 -15.76 -1.77
C ASP A 139 -16.19 -16.59 -0.77
N ASN A 140 -15.60 -17.01 0.35
CA ASN A 140 -16.27 -17.78 1.39
C ASN A 140 -16.81 -16.93 2.54
N ASN A 141 -16.55 -15.62 2.54
CA ASN A 141 -17.05 -14.70 3.54
C ASN A 141 -18.29 -13.94 2.99
N PRO A 142 -19.49 -14.07 3.60
CA PRO A 142 -20.68 -13.38 3.10
C PRO A 142 -20.56 -11.86 3.00
N LEU A 143 -19.92 -11.22 4.00
CA LEU A 143 -19.74 -9.77 4.01
C LEU A 143 -18.64 -9.32 3.04
N GLY A 144 -17.54 -10.07 2.96
CA GLY A 144 -16.48 -9.82 1.98
C GLY A 144 -16.99 -9.93 0.55
N TYR A 145 -17.76 -10.97 0.24
CA TYR A 145 -18.39 -11.14 -1.07
C TYR A 145 -19.38 -10.01 -1.38
N LEU A 146 -20.23 -9.65 -0.41
CA LEU A 146 -21.16 -8.53 -0.56
C LEU A 146 -20.41 -7.23 -0.87
N TYR A 147 -19.36 -6.92 -0.11
CA TYR A 147 -18.55 -5.73 -0.31
C TYR A 147 -17.87 -5.71 -1.68
N PHE A 148 -17.28 -6.84 -2.11
CA PHE A 148 -16.68 -6.95 -3.44
C PHE A 148 -17.70 -6.70 -4.56
N ARG A 149 -18.90 -7.28 -4.44
CA ARG A 149 -19.95 -7.14 -5.44
C ARG A 149 -20.57 -5.74 -5.47
N ILE A 150 -20.59 -5.00 -4.36
CA ILE A 150 -21.03 -3.60 -4.35
C ILE A 150 -20.16 -2.77 -5.28
N PHE A 151 -18.83 -2.87 -5.17
CA PHE A 151 -17.91 -2.11 -6.03
C PHE A 151 -18.04 -2.50 -7.50
N ASN A 152 -18.19 -3.80 -7.81
CA ASN A 152 -18.44 -4.26 -9.18
C ASN A 152 -19.74 -3.69 -9.80
N MET A 153 -20.73 -3.33 -8.98
CA MET A 153 -21.99 -2.76 -9.45
C MET A 153 -21.96 -1.24 -9.51
N GLN A 154 -21.34 -0.62 -8.51
CA GLN A 154 -21.32 0.83 -8.36
C GLN A 154 -20.50 1.47 -9.47
N PHE A 155 -19.28 0.98 -9.68
CA PHE A 155 -18.36 1.45 -10.71
C PHE A 155 -18.41 0.50 -11.90
N VAL A 156 -18.50 1.03 -13.11
CA VAL A 156 -18.58 0.27 -14.37
C VAL A 156 -17.30 0.46 -15.18
N TYR A 157 -16.70 1.65 -15.11
CA TYR A 157 -15.52 1.99 -15.90
C TYR A 157 -14.29 2.31 -15.05
N HIS A 158 -14.48 3.02 -13.93
CA HIS A 158 -13.39 3.38 -13.04
C HIS A 158 -12.78 2.14 -12.37
N PRO A 159 -11.45 2.05 -12.18
CA PRO A 159 -10.78 0.92 -11.51
C PRO A 159 -11.24 0.59 -10.09
N TYR A 160 -11.99 1.49 -9.45
CA TYR A 160 -12.76 1.15 -8.25
C TYR A 160 -13.81 0.05 -8.51
N HIS A 161 -14.02 -0.37 -9.75
CA HIS A 161 -14.81 -1.55 -10.09
C HIS A 161 -14.40 -2.80 -9.30
N TRP A 162 -13.13 -2.94 -8.89
CA TRP A 162 -12.67 -4.04 -8.05
C TRP A 162 -12.01 -3.57 -6.75
N LEU A 163 -12.06 -4.43 -5.73
CA LEU A 163 -11.31 -4.24 -4.49
C LEU A 163 -9.82 -4.58 -4.70
N PRO A 164 -8.91 -4.09 -3.83
CA PRO A 164 -7.48 -4.38 -3.92
C PRO A 164 -7.09 -5.86 -3.92
N ILE A 165 -7.94 -6.76 -3.43
CA ILE A 165 -7.68 -8.21 -3.51
C ILE A 165 -7.70 -8.75 -4.96
N GLY A 166 -8.29 -8.03 -5.92
CA GLY A 166 -8.38 -8.44 -7.33
C GLY A 166 -9.32 -9.62 -7.58
N PHE A 167 -9.55 -9.98 -8.85
CA PHE A 167 -10.34 -11.15 -9.26
C PHE A 167 -9.52 -12.44 -9.15
N MET A 168 -10.18 -13.58 -8.90
CA MET A 168 -9.49 -14.88 -8.76
C MET A 168 -8.74 -15.28 -10.04
N GLU A 169 -9.39 -15.10 -11.19
CA GLU A 169 -8.83 -15.41 -12.49
C GLU A 169 -7.64 -14.50 -12.82
N ASP A 170 -7.70 -13.22 -12.43
CA ASP A 170 -6.58 -12.28 -12.54
C ASP A 170 -5.40 -12.77 -11.69
N ILE A 171 -5.63 -13.10 -10.41
CA ILE A 171 -4.61 -13.65 -9.49
C ILE A 171 -3.90 -14.84 -10.13
N GLN A 172 -4.66 -15.79 -10.70
CA GLN A 172 -4.11 -17.00 -11.30
C GLN A 172 -3.34 -16.74 -12.61
N SER A 173 -3.63 -15.63 -13.30
CA SER A 173 -3.05 -15.27 -14.59
C SER A 173 -1.81 -14.38 -14.50
N TRP A 174 -1.46 -13.88 -13.31
CA TRP A 174 -0.27 -13.05 -13.14
C TRP A 174 1.00 -13.81 -13.48
N THR A 175 1.93 -13.11 -14.11
CA THR A 175 3.32 -13.52 -14.30
C THR A 175 4.22 -12.71 -13.38
N ILE A 176 5.42 -13.21 -13.09
CA ILE A 176 6.40 -12.44 -12.31
C ILE A 176 6.77 -11.12 -12.97
N ASP A 177 6.76 -11.05 -14.30
CA ASP A 177 7.10 -9.84 -15.04
C ASP A 177 6.02 -8.77 -14.88
N ASP A 178 4.73 -9.15 -14.80
CA ASP A 178 3.66 -8.19 -14.45
C ASP A 178 3.93 -7.51 -13.08
N ILE A 179 4.40 -8.30 -12.11
CA ILE A 179 4.72 -7.82 -10.75
C ILE A 179 5.95 -6.90 -10.77
N ARG A 180 7.00 -7.27 -11.51
CA ARG A 180 8.22 -6.46 -11.67
C ARG A 180 7.93 -5.14 -12.37
N ASP A 181 7.16 -5.18 -13.45
CA ASP A 181 6.77 -3.98 -14.19
C ASP A 181 5.97 -3.02 -13.32
N PHE A 182 5.04 -3.54 -12.52
CA PHE A 182 4.28 -2.71 -11.58
C PHE A 182 5.19 -2.11 -10.50
N TYR A 183 6.08 -2.92 -9.91
CA TYR A 183 7.05 -2.45 -8.90
C TYR A 183 7.93 -1.33 -9.46
N HIS A 184 8.61 -1.56 -10.57
CA HIS A 184 9.52 -0.57 -11.17
C HIS A 184 8.81 0.71 -11.59
N ARG A 185 7.54 0.61 -12.03
CA ARG A 185 6.74 1.76 -12.44
C ARG A 185 6.29 2.62 -11.25
N TYR A 186 5.86 2.01 -10.15
CA TYR A 186 5.16 2.73 -9.08
C TYR A 186 5.95 2.88 -7.77
N TYR A 187 6.94 2.03 -7.50
CA TYR A 187 7.73 2.07 -6.26
C TYR A 187 9.01 2.86 -6.46
N GLN A 188 8.83 4.16 -6.75
CA GLN A 188 9.91 5.09 -7.03
C GLN A 188 9.88 6.28 -6.07
N PRO A 189 11.03 6.94 -5.80
CA PRO A 189 11.10 8.08 -4.89
C PRO A 189 10.06 9.17 -5.16
N GLU A 190 9.83 9.56 -6.43
CA GLU A 190 8.88 10.62 -6.78
C GLU A 190 7.40 10.21 -6.57
N ASN A 191 7.13 8.90 -6.44
CA ASN A 191 5.80 8.35 -6.12
C ASN A 191 5.62 8.01 -4.63
N ALA A 192 6.61 8.34 -3.79
CA ALA A 192 6.65 7.95 -2.39
C ALA A 192 6.67 9.18 -1.45
N ILE A 193 6.04 9.02 -0.30
CA ILE A 193 6.11 9.96 0.82
C ILE A 193 6.61 9.21 2.04
N LEU A 194 7.73 9.64 2.59
CA LEU A 194 8.23 9.18 3.89
C LEU A 194 7.68 10.11 4.97
N ILE A 195 7.01 9.54 5.97
CA ILE A 195 6.51 10.26 7.13
C ILE A 195 7.17 9.68 8.37
N VAL A 196 7.81 10.50 9.18
CA VAL A 196 8.38 10.09 10.47
C VAL A 196 7.72 10.92 11.56
N SER A 197 7.11 10.26 12.53
CA SER A 197 6.46 10.94 13.66
C SER A 197 6.83 10.32 15.00
N GLY A 198 6.86 11.13 16.06
CA GLY A 198 7.25 10.72 17.41
C GLY A 198 8.35 11.58 18.01
N ASP A 199 9.13 11.01 18.92
CA ASP A 199 10.25 11.70 19.60
C ASP A 199 11.46 11.81 18.65
N ILE A 200 11.44 12.83 17.79
CA ILE A 200 12.40 13.06 16.71
C ILE A 200 12.84 14.52 16.61
N LYS A 201 14.01 14.72 15.99
CA LYS A 201 14.46 16.03 15.51
C LYS A 201 14.31 16.09 13.98
N PRO A 202 13.50 17.02 13.42
CA PRO A 202 13.25 17.09 11.98
C PRO A 202 14.54 17.12 11.13
N GLU A 203 15.55 17.86 11.56
CA GLU A 203 16.83 18.02 10.85
C GLU A 203 17.57 16.68 10.75
N HIS A 204 17.48 15.86 11.80
CA HIS A 204 18.06 14.52 11.79
C HIS A 204 17.31 13.60 10.83
N VAL A 205 15.97 13.64 10.82
CA VAL A 205 15.15 12.88 9.87
C VAL A 205 15.52 13.24 8.43
N PHE A 206 15.59 14.52 8.09
CA PHE A 206 15.91 14.95 6.73
C PHE A 206 17.31 14.53 6.29
N LYS A 207 18.30 14.66 7.17
CA LYS A 207 19.68 14.23 6.87
C LYS A 207 19.76 12.72 6.61
N GLN A 208 19.09 11.92 7.44
CA GLN A 208 19.10 10.47 7.28
C GLN A 208 18.26 10.02 6.08
N ALA A 209 17.12 10.66 5.83
CA ALA A 209 16.33 10.40 4.62
C ALA A 209 17.14 10.68 3.34
N GLU A 210 17.88 11.79 3.30
CA GLU A 210 18.77 12.12 2.18
C GLU A 210 19.88 11.08 2.01
N LYS A 211 20.47 10.60 3.11
CA LYS A 211 21.49 9.54 3.08
C LYS A 211 20.96 8.22 2.48
N TYR A 212 19.78 7.77 2.90
CA TYR A 212 19.25 6.45 2.52
C TYR A 212 18.45 6.47 1.20
N PHE A 213 17.67 7.51 0.96
CA PHE A 213 16.79 7.60 -0.22
C PHE A 213 17.34 8.49 -1.32
N GLY A 214 18.19 9.48 -1.01
CA GLY A 214 18.73 10.42 -2.00
C GLY A 214 19.43 9.75 -3.20
N PRO A 215 20.24 8.68 -3.01
CA PRO A 215 20.87 7.97 -4.12
C PRO A 215 19.91 7.16 -5.02
N ILE A 216 18.64 7.01 -4.65
CA ILE A 216 17.67 6.21 -5.42
C ILE A 216 17.16 7.05 -6.59
N GLU A 217 17.29 6.51 -7.81
CA GLU A 217 16.86 7.17 -9.04
C GLU A 217 15.42 6.80 -9.42
N ASN A 218 14.69 7.76 -9.99
CA ASN A 218 13.45 7.49 -10.73
C ASN A 218 13.81 7.06 -12.16
N LYS A 219 13.31 5.91 -12.60
CA LYS A 219 13.61 5.27 -13.89
C LYS A 219 12.42 5.23 -14.85
N HIS A 220 11.20 5.35 -14.34
CA HIS A 220 9.98 5.21 -15.14
C HIS A 220 9.03 6.38 -14.91
N GLU A 221 8.30 6.77 -15.95
CA GLU A 221 7.20 7.71 -15.80
C GLU A 221 6.02 7.04 -15.09
N ILE A 222 5.40 7.76 -14.14
CA ILE A 222 4.24 7.28 -13.39
C ILE A 222 2.97 7.63 -14.18
N PRO A 223 2.20 6.64 -14.66
CA PRO A 223 0.98 6.92 -15.39
C PRO A 223 -0.07 7.59 -14.52
N LYS A 224 -0.76 8.59 -15.08
CA LYS A 224 -1.95 9.16 -14.47
C LYS A 224 -3.16 8.29 -14.76
N VAL A 225 -3.98 8.04 -13.75
CA VAL A 225 -5.28 7.40 -13.94
C VAL A 225 -6.21 8.39 -14.62
N THR A 226 -6.62 8.10 -15.85
CA THR A 226 -7.52 8.93 -16.67
C THR A 226 -8.95 8.41 -16.69
N ALA A 227 -9.19 7.21 -16.16
CA ALA A 227 -10.52 6.65 -16.07
C ALA A 227 -11.38 7.53 -15.15
N ALA A 228 -12.55 7.93 -15.63
CA ALA A 228 -13.53 8.70 -14.88
C ALA A 228 -14.88 7.97 -14.95
N GLU A 229 -15.48 7.71 -13.79
CA GLU A 229 -16.76 7.00 -13.75
C GLU A 229 -17.86 7.84 -14.40
N PRO A 230 -18.66 7.27 -15.33
CA PRO A 230 -19.83 7.94 -15.86
C PRO A 230 -20.79 8.34 -14.73
N LYS A 231 -21.53 9.44 -14.94
CA LYS A 231 -22.54 9.88 -13.97
C LYS A 231 -23.54 8.75 -13.75
N ASN A 232 -23.79 8.44 -12.47
CA ASN A 232 -24.82 7.46 -12.11
C ASN A 232 -26.20 7.96 -12.58
N ASP A 233 -26.85 7.19 -13.46
CA ASP A 233 -28.08 7.52 -14.16
C ASP A 233 -29.32 6.83 -13.57
N GLY A 234 -29.15 6.02 -12.52
CA GLY A 234 -30.29 5.38 -11.86
C GLY A 234 -29.93 4.44 -10.71
N ALA A 235 -30.94 3.96 -10.01
CA ALA A 235 -30.76 2.96 -8.96
C ALA A 235 -30.38 1.60 -9.57
N LYS A 236 -29.33 0.99 -9.04
CA LYS A 236 -28.91 -0.38 -9.35
C LYS A 236 -29.32 -1.31 -8.22
N ARG A 237 -29.87 -2.48 -8.54
CA ARG A 237 -30.21 -3.52 -7.57
C ARG A 237 -29.76 -4.88 -8.07
N ALA A 238 -29.07 -5.64 -7.22
CA ALA A 238 -28.80 -7.06 -7.46
C ALA A 238 -29.15 -7.87 -6.22
N ILE A 239 -29.48 -9.14 -6.46
CA ILE A 239 -29.69 -10.15 -5.43
C ILE A 239 -28.59 -11.19 -5.62
N LEU A 240 -27.82 -11.44 -4.55
CA LEU A 240 -26.67 -12.34 -4.58
C LEU A 240 -27.03 -13.60 -3.79
N HIS A 241 -27.02 -14.75 -4.46
CA HIS A 241 -27.28 -16.03 -3.80
C HIS A 241 -25.97 -16.73 -3.45
N LYS A 242 -25.70 -16.91 -2.15
CA LYS A 242 -24.55 -17.65 -1.61
C LYS A 242 -25.02 -18.81 -0.76
N LYS A 243 -24.67 -20.05 -1.17
CA LYS A 243 -25.12 -21.30 -0.50
C LYS A 243 -24.75 -21.39 0.97
N ASN A 244 -23.63 -20.78 1.37
CA ASN A 244 -23.14 -20.79 2.75
C ASN A 244 -23.72 -19.67 3.62
N ASN A 245 -24.56 -18.78 3.05
CA ASN A 245 -25.14 -17.69 3.79
C ASN A 245 -26.38 -18.17 4.58
N LYS A 246 -26.41 -17.88 5.88
CA LYS A 246 -27.52 -18.29 6.78
C LYS A 246 -28.47 -17.15 7.13
N VAL A 247 -28.06 -15.90 6.86
CA VAL A 247 -28.79 -14.68 7.20
C VAL A 247 -28.80 -13.78 5.98
N ASP A 248 -29.96 -13.22 5.64
CA ASP A 248 -30.06 -12.23 4.57
C ASP A 248 -29.40 -10.92 4.99
N THR A 249 -28.53 -10.40 4.14
CA THR A 249 -27.79 -9.16 4.38
C THR A 249 -28.15 -8.15 3.29
N LEU A 250 -28.35 -6.89 3.70
CA LEU A 250 -28.63 -5.76 2.82
C LEU A 250 -27.52 -4.72 2.93
N ALA A 251 -27.07 -4.21 1.79
CA ALA A 251 -26.22 -3.03 1.70
C ALA A 251 -26.84 -2.03 0.72
N ILE A 252 -26.86 -0.76 1.13
CA ILE A 252 -27.32 0.37 0.33
C ILE A 252 -26.17 1.36 0.26
N THR A 253 -25.80 1.80 -0.94
CA THR A 253 -24.70 2.75 -1.15
C THR A 253 -25.16 3.90 -2.02
N TYR A 254 -24.57 5.07 -1.78
CA TYR A 254 -24.79 6.29 -2.55
C TYR A 254 -23.43 6.83 -2.98
N ALA A 255 -23.36 7.39 -4.19
CA ALA A 255 -22.16 8.10 -4.62
C ALA A 255 -21.96 9.35 -3.75
N ILE A 256 -20.72 9.62 -3.40
CA ILE A 256 -20.30 10.80 -2.65
C ILE A 256 -19.34 11.65 -3.49
N PRO A 257 -19.12 12.93 -3.16
CA PRO A 257 -18.06 13.73 -3.78
C PRO A 257 -16.69 13.07 -3.64
N ASN A 258 -15.77 13.46 -4.52
CA ASN A 258 -14.37 13.07 -4.40
C ASN A 258 -13.74 13.68 -3.14
N PHE A 259 -12.61 13.12 -2.72
CA PHE A 259 -11.77 13.76 -1.72
C PHE A 259 -11.34 15.16 -2.22
N GLU A 260 -11.55 16.19 -1.40
CA GLU A 260 -11.17 17.58 -1.65
C GLU A 260 -9.94 17.92 -0.78
N ASP A 261 -8.92 18.51 -1.39
CA ASP A 261 -7.62 18.88 -0.78
C ASP A 261 -7.65 20.28 -0.10
N ASP A 262 -8.83 20.74 0.33
CA ASP A 262 -9.04 22.11 0.86
C ASP A 262 -8.32 22.40 2.18
#